data_AF-R8BBC5-F1
#
_entry.id   AF-R8BBC5-F1
#
_cell.length_a   1.000
_cell.length_b   1.000
_cell.length_c   1.000
_cell.angle_alpha   90.00
_cell.angle_beta   90.00
_cell.angle_gamma   90.00
#
_symmetry.space_group_name_H-M   'P 1'
#
loop_
_entity.id
_entity.type
_entity.pdbx_description
1 polymer ?
#
loop_
_entity_poly.entity_id
_entity_poly.type
_entity_poly.pdbx_seq_one_letter_code
_entity_poly.pdbx_strand_id
1 'polypeptide(L)'
;MQRLDTGINSVLLTRKARASYGVIGMVKYNAEKHFNQDIYEDKFDGQRYALNQINWLIKKGDNVDPNVPVASPYTYNIDSKKSIREWDCTFVISQSDPAFLPTSAKDSKQSIDSFPV
;
A
#
# COMPACT_ATOMS: atom_id res chain seq x y z
N MET A 1 39.12 -15.46 -15.72
CA MET A 1 37.74 -15.96 -15.81
C MET A 1 37.19 -15.95 -14.38
N GLN A 2 36.47 -14.89 -13.99
CA GLN A 2 36.01 -14.72 -12.60
C GLN A 2 34.69 -15.47 -12.43
N ARG A 3 34.71 -16.58 -11.69
CA ARG A 3 33.50 -17.27 -11.21
C ARG A 3 33.06 -16.58 -9.92
N LEU A 4 31.81 -16.15 -9.86
CA LEU A 4 31.19 -15.64 -8.64
C LEU A 4 30.44 -16.79 -7.98
N ASP A 5 31.06 -17.41 -6.97
CA ASP A 5 30.38 -18.29 -6.02
C ASP A 5 29.53 -17.44 -5.08
N THR A 6 28.39 -16.94 -5.55
CA THR A 6 27.42 -16.29 -4.68
C THR A 6 26.30 -17.28 -4.37
N GLY A 7 26.48 -18.03 -3.28
CA GLY A 7 25.37 -18.74 -2.66
C GLY A 7 24.28 -17.73 -2.27
N ILE A 8 23.08 -17.90 -2.82
CA ILE A 8 21.77 -17.22 -2.55
C ILE A 8 21.76 -15.67 -2.57
N ASN A 9 22.90 -15.00 -2.57
CA ASN A 9 22.99 -13.55 -2.46
C ASN A 9 23.00 -12.90 -3.85
N SER A 10 22.03 -12.03 -4.09
CA SER A 10 21.98 -11.18 -5.28
C SER A 10 23.29 -10.37 -5.43
N VAL A 11 23.86 -10.35 -6.64
CA VAL A 11 25.04 -9.52 -7.01
C VAL A 11 24.78 -8.02 -6.77
N LEU A 12 23.50 -7.62 -6.72
CA LEU A 12 23.08 -6.28 -6.34
C LEU A 12 22.58 -6.28 -4.89
N LEU A 13 23.30 -5.57 -4.02
CA LEU A 13 22.99 -5.46 -2.59
C LEU A 13 21.87 -4.46 -2.27
N THR A 14 21.67 -3.44 -3.11
CA THR A 14 20.64 -2.40 -2.88
C THR A 14 20.20 -1.79 -4.21
N ARG A 15 18.91 -1.48 -4.33
CA ARG A 15 18.33 -0.74 -5.47
C ARG A 15 17.66 0.54 -4.98
N LYS A 16 17.68 1.57 -5.82
CA LYS A 16 16.89 2.78 -5.61
C LYS A 16 15.50 2.62 -6.22
N ALA A 17 14.45 2.85 -5.43
CA ALA A 17 13.07 2.83 -5.91
C ALA A 17 12.84 3.97 -6.94
N ARG A 18 12.29 3.62 -8.11
CA ARG A 18 12.08 4.57 -9.21
C ARG A 18 10.77 5.35 -9.11
N ALA A 19 9.82 4.82 -8.36
CA ALA A 19 8.50 5.37 -8.09
C ALA A 19 8.09 5.02 -6.66
N SER A 20 7.01 5.64 -6.20
CA SER A 20 6.36 5.28 -4.94
C SER A 20 5.30 4.22 -5.20
N TYR A 21 5.22 3.23 -4.32
CA TYR A 21 4.28 2.10 -4.40
C TYR A 21 3.49 2.04 -3.10
N GLY A 22 2.17 1.92 -3.24
CA GLY A 22 1.26 1.89 -2.10
C GLY A 22 0.09 0.95 -2.34
N VAL A 23 -0.68 0.76 -1.28
CA VAL A 23 -1.91 -0.03 -1.28
C VAL A 23 -3.04 0.85 -0.75
N ILE A 24 -4.19 0.81 -1.42
CA ILE A 24 -5.40 1.47 -0.95
C ILE A 24 -6.05 0.58 0.11
N GLY A 25 -6.44 1.17 1.23
CA GLY A 25 -7.17 0.49 2.29
C GLY A 25 -8.05 1.44 3.09
N MET A 26 -8.60 0.90 4.18
CA MET A 26 -9.32 1.65 5.20
C MET A 26 -8.44 1.84 6.43
N VAL A 27 -8.53 3.02 7.05
CA VAL A 27 -7.78 3.35 8.28
C VAL A 27 -8.72 3.96 9.30
N LYS A 28 -8.40 3.83 10.58
CA LYS A 28 -9.25 4.38 11.65
C LYS A 28 -9.44 5.89 11.45
N TYR A 29 -10.67 6.34 11.57
CA TYR A 29 -11.02 7.74 11.36
C TYR A 29 -10.35 8.63 12.41
N ASN A 30 -9.75 9.72 11.96
CA ASN A 30 -9.21 10.79 12.78
C ASN A 30 -9.73 12.11 12.20
N ALA A 31 -10.45 12.88 13.02
CA ALA A 31 -11.13 14.10 12.58
C ALA A 31 -10.17 15.18 12.05
N GLU A 32 -8.94 15.24 12.57
CA GLU A 32 -7.93 16.23 12.16
C GLU A 32 -7.33 15.90 10.79
N LYS A 33 -7.22 14.60 10.46
CA LYS A 33 -6.51 14.12 9.26
C LYS A 33 -7.45 13.72 8.12
N HIS A 34 -8.66 13.29 8.45
CA HIS A 34 -9.61 12.73 7.48
C HIS A 34 -10.84 13.63 7.30
N PHE A 35 -10.67 14.94 7.47
CA PHE A 35 -11.74 15.90 7.22
C PHE A 35 -12.18 15.83 5.74
N ASN A 36 -13.48 15.77 5.49
CA ASN A 36 -14.09 15.65 4.15
C ASN A 36 -13.72 14.37 3.35
N GLN A 37 -13.21 13.34 4.02
CA GLN A 37 -12.97 12.02 3.42
C GLN A 37 -14.24 11.15 3.47
N ASP A 38 -14.30 10.08 2.67
CA ASP A 38 -15.37 9.09 2.80
C ASP A 38 -15.19 8.32 4.10
N ILE A 39 -16.27 8.20 4.87
CA ILE A 39 -16.27 7.53 6.16
C ILE A 39 -17.19 6.33 6.10
N TYR A 40 -16.70 5.19 6.56
CA TYR A 40 -17.44 3.97 6.77
C TYR A 40 -17.51 3.68 8.27
N GLU A 41 -18.69 3.32 8.75
CA GLU A 41 -18.87 2.82 10.12
C GLU A 41 -18.92 1.30 10.05
N ASP A 42 -17.92 0.66 10.65
CA ASP A 42 -17.85 -0.80 10.62
C ASP A 42 -18.86 -1.42 11.57
N LYS A 43 -19.58 -2.42 11.07
CA LYS A 43 -20.68 -3.07 11.80
C LYS A 43 -20.17 -4.08 12.82
N PHE A 44 -18.93 -4.51 12.71
CA PHE A 44 -18.33 -5.50 13.62
C PHE A 44 -17.80 -4.86 14.91
N ASP A 45 -17.18 -3.67 14.82
CA ASP A 45 -16.57 -2.98 15.96
C ASP A 45 -17.23 -1.64 16.34
N GLY A 46 -18.15 -1.11 15.51
CA GLY A 46 -18.82 0.19 15.71
C GLY A 46 -17.89 1.39 15.54
N GLN A 47 -16.67 1.20 15.01
CA GLN A 47 -15.69 2.26 14.82
C GLN A 47 -15.85 2.87 13.43
N ARG A 48 -15.46 4.15 13.32
CA ARG A 48 -15.42 4.87 12.06
C ARG A 48 -14.06 4.70 11.39
N TYR A 49 -14.08 4.42 10.11
CA TYR A 49 -12.92 4.26 9.24
C TYR A 49 -12.99 5.24 8.08
N ALA A 50 -11.86 5.86 7.75
CA ALA A 50 -11.71 6.60 6.50
C ALA A 50 -11.41 5.61 5.37
N LEU A 51 -12.20 5.68 4.29
CA LEU A 51 -12.04 4.86 3.09
C LEU A 51 -11.01 5.47 2.14
N ASN A 52 -10.52 4.66 1.20
CA ASN A 52 -9.68 5.08 0.09
C ASN A 52 -8.38 5.78 0.52
N GLN A 53 -7.81 5.38 1.66
CA GLN A 53 -6.55 5.92 2.15
C GLN A 53 -5.39 5.10 1.59
N ILE A 54 -4.34 5.78 1.15
CA ILE A 54 -3.17 5.15 0.55
C ILE A 54 -2.11 4.91 1.61
N ASN A 55 -1.73 3.66 1.82
CA ASN A 55 -0.56 3.29 2.59
C ASN A 55 0.64 3.14 1.66
N TRP A 56 1.56 4.11 1.67
CA TRP A 56 2.80 4.07 0.89
C TRP A 56 3.83 3.16 1.56
N LEU A 57 4.12 2.02 0.93
CA LEU A 57 5.05 1.01 1.43
C LEU A 57 6.49 1.32 1.02
N ILE A 58 6.67 1.82 -0.20
CA ILE A 58 7.96 2.20 -0.77
C ILE A 58 7.80 3.60 -1.36
N LYS A 59 8.73 4.51 -1.07
CA LYS A 59 8.75 5.84 -1.65
C LYS A 59 9.86 5.95 -2.69
N LYS A 60 9.63 6.79 -3.70
CA LYS A 60 10.64 7.10 -4.73
C LYS A 60 11.94 7.58 -4.07
N GLY A 61 13.06 6.97 -4.45
CA GLY A 61 14.38 7.28 -3.87
C GLY A 61 14.78 6.41 -2.67
N ASP A 62 13.87 5.60 -2.13
CA ASP A 62 14.18 4.65 -1.05
C ASP A 62 15.20 3.60 -1.50
N ASN A 63 16.03 3.16 -0.55
CA ASN A 63 16.91 2.01 -0.71
C ASN A 63 16.11 0.73 -0.46
N VAL A 64 15.95 -0.09 -1.48
CA VAL A 64 15.27 -1.39 -1.42
C VAL A 64 16.33 -2.48 -1.49
N ASP A 65 16.44 -3.28 -0.43
CA ASP A 65 17.25 -4.49 -0.41
C ASP A 65 16.45 -5.62 -1.09
N PRO A 66 16.96 -6.22 -2.18
CA PRO A 66 16.25 -7.30 -2.87
C PRO A 66 16.14 -8.59 -2.03
N ASN A 67 16.90 -8.72 -0.94
CA ASN A 67 16.89 -9.90 -0.09
C ASN A 67 15.96 -9.72 1.13
N VAL A 68 15.44 -8.51 1.37
CA VAL A 68 14.54 -8.21 2.50
C VAL A 68 13.15 -7.84 1.98
N PRO A 69 12.10 -8.62 2.28
CA PRO A 69 10.76 -8.30 1.82
C PRO A 69 10.21 -7.07 2.55
N VAL A 70 9.59 -6.16 1.79
CA VAL A 70 8.78 -5.08 2.36
C VAL A 70 7.38 -5.63 2.63
N ALA A 71 7.00 -5.74 3.89
CA ALA A 71 5.70 -6.28 4.31
C ALA A 71 4.99 -5.33 5.27
N SER A 72 3.67 -5.24 5.13
CA SER A 72 2.79 -4.54 6.07
C SER A 72 1.61 -5.43 6.42
N PRO A 73 1.23 -5.54 7.71
CA PRO A 73 0.06 -6.31 8.10
C PRO A 73 -1.23 -5.59 7.69
N TYR A 74 -2.21 -6.37 7.21
CA TYR A 74 -3.56 -5.90 6.91
C TYR A 74 -4.58 -6.87 7.52
N THR A 75 -5.74 -6.34 7.89
CA THR A 75 -6.83 -7.12 8.49
C THR A 75 -8.10 -6.92 7.68
N TYR A 76 -8.85 -8.00 7.50
CA TYR A 76 -10.16 -8.00 6.85
C TYR A 76 -11.13 -8.82 7.69
N ASN A 77 -12.29 -8.22 7.95
CA ASN A 77 -13.36 -8.86 8.70
C ASN A 77 -14.18 -9.74 7.76
N ILE A 78 -14.33 -11.02 8.10
CA ILE A 78 -15.13 -11.98 7.33
C ILE A 78 -16.50 -12.10 8.01
N ASP A 79 -17.56 -11.83 7.26
CA ASP A 79 -18.93 -12.07 7.72
C ASP A 79 -19.19 -13.58 7.85
N SER A 80 -19.70 -14.01 9.00
CA SER A 80 -20.01 -15.43 9.29
C SER A 80 -21.01 -16.05 8.30
N LYS A 81 -21.79 -15.21 7.59
CA LYS A 81 -22.78 -15.66 6.60
C LYS A 81 -22.21 -15.80 5.18
N LYS A 82 -21.00 -15.29 4.91
CA LYS A 82 -20.36 -15.42 3.59
C LYS A 82 -19.30 -16.51 3.65
N SER A 83 -19.49 -17.60 2.89
CA SER A 83 -18.48 -18.68 2.81
C SER A 83 -17.34 -18.39 1.84
N ILE A 84 -17.40 -17.26 1.13
CA ILE A 84 -16.40 -16.88 0.13
C ILE A 84 -15.44 -15.89 0.76
N ARG A 85 -14.16 -16.29 0.83
CA ARG A 85 -13.05 -15.48 1.29
C ARG A 85 -12.34 -14.88 0.08
N GLU A 86 -12.93 -13.84 -0.48
CA GLU A 86 -12.27 -13.02 -1.49
C GLU A 86 -11.52 -11.87 -0.79
N TRP A 87 -10.24 -11.74 -1.08
CA TRP A 87 -9.44 -10.59 -0.66
C TRP A 87 -9.23 -9.70 -1.88
N ASP A 88 -9.81 -8.51 -1.86
CA ASP A 88 -9.58 -7.50 -2.90
C ASP A 88 -8.56 -6.48 -2.40
N CYS A 89 -7.59 -6.13 -3.25
CA CYS A 89 -6.51 -5.21 -2.92
C CYS A 89 -6.15 -4.39 -4.15
N THR A 90 -6.13 -3.07 -4.01
CA THR A 90 -5.73 -2.16 -5.08
C THR A 90 -4.36 -1.57 -4.79
N PHE A 91 -3.40 -1.85 -5.67
CA PHE A 91 -2.09 -1.22 -5.64
C PHE A 91 -2.11 0.10 -6.40
N VAL A 92 -1.33 1.07 -5.92
CA VAL A 92 -1.15 2.37 -6.57
C VAL A 92 0.33 2.66 -6.76
N ILE A 93 0.62 3.33 -7.88
CA ILE A 93 1.97 3.73 -8.26
C ILE A 93 1.96 5.23 -8.51
N SER A 94 2.93 5.95 -7.95
CA SER A 94 3.10 7.38 -8.23
C SER A 94 4.55 7.71 -8.59
N GLN A 95 4.72 8.50 -9.64
CA GLN A 95 6.03 9.02 -10.09
C GLN A 95 6.39 10.35 -9.41
N SER A 96 5.46 10.94 -8.65
CA SER A 96 5.62 12.23 -7.97
C SER A 96 6.74 12.20 -6.93
N ASP A 97 7.20 13.39 -6.53
CA ASP A 97 8.13 13.51 -5.40
C ASP A 97 7.47 12.99 -4.11
N PRO A 98 8.19 12.24 -3.25
CA PRO A 98 7.69 11.78 -1.96
C PRO A 98 7.03 12.85 -1.09
N ALA A 99 7.44 14.12 -1.21
CA ALA A 99 6.86 15.23 -0.47
C ALA A 99 5.42 15.60 -0.90
N PHE A 100 5.00 15.18 -2.10
CA PHE A 100 3.69 15.51 -2.68
C PHE A 100 2.82 14.27 -2.90
N LEU A 101 3.10 13.17 -2.20
CA LEU A 101 2.30 11.97 -2.33
C LEU A 101 0.89 12.19 -1.74
N PRO A 102 -0.16 11.82 -2.49
CA PRO A 102 -1.53 11.91 -1.99
C PRO A 102 -1.71 10.96 -0.81
N THR A 103 -2.51 11.37 0.17
CA THR A 103 -2.86 10.53 1.33
C THR A 103 -4.13 9.74 1.05
N SER A 104 -5.06 10.29 0.27
CA SER A 104 -6.24 9.60 -0.23
C SER A 104 -6.24 9.46 -1.75
N ALA A 105 -6.85 8.39 -2.26
CA ALA A 105 -7.12 8.23 -3.69
C ALA A 105 -8.02 9.35 -4.25
N LYS A 106 -8.83 10.00 -3.41
CA LYS A 106 -9.59 11.20 -3.83
C LYS A 106 -8.70 12.39 -4.16
N ASP A 107 -7.57 12.49 -3.48
CA ASP A 107 -6.63 13.60 -3.67
C ASP A 107 -5.79 13.36 -4.93
N SER A 108 -5.70 12.11 -5.40
CA SER A 108 -4.99 11.77 -6.63
C SER A 108 -5.87 12.07 -7.86
N LYS A 109 -5.47 13.08 -8.65
CA LYS A 109 -6.00 13.31 -10.00
C LYS A 109 -5.40 12.37 -11.06
N GLN A 110 -4.67 11.33 -10.64
CA GLN A 110 -3.95 10.42 -11.54
C GLN A 110 -4.73 9.12 -11.73
N SER A 111 -4.74 8.64 -12.96
CA SER A 111 -5.33 7.38 -13.39
C SER A 111 -4.84 6.25 -12.50
N ILE A 112 -5.77 5.71 -11.71
CA ILE A 112 -5.61 4.48 -10.93
C ILE A 112 -5.62 3.31 -11.91
N ASP A 113 -4.43 2.83 -12.27
CA ASP A 113 -4.29 1.58 -12.99
C ASP A 113 -4.51 0.43 -11.99
N SER A 114 -5.77 0.00 -11.86
CA SER A 114 -6.13 -1.18 -11.09
C SER A 114 -5.70 -2.44 -11.84
N PHE A 115 -4.78 -3.20 -11.26
CA PHE A 115 -4.44 -4.53 -11.76
C PHE A 115 -5.28 -5.57 -11.00
N PRO A 116 -6.19 -6.31 -11.66
CA PRO A 116 -6.79 -7.48 -11.03
C PRO A 116 -5.71 -8.54 -10.82
N VAL A 117 -5.75 -9.20 -9.65
CA VAL A 117 -4.92 -10.38 -9.32
C VAL A 117 -5.49 -11.61 -10.02
#